data_AF-A0A1G2WA76-F1
#
_entry.id   AF-A0A1G2WA76-F1
#
_cell.length_a   1.000
_cell.length_b   1.000
_cell.length_c   1.000
_cell.angle_alpha   90.00
_cell.angle_beta   90.00
_cell.angle_gamma   90.00
#
_symmetry.space_group_name_H-M   'P 1'
#
loop_
_entity.id
_entity.type
_entity.pdbx_description
1 polymer ?
#
loop_
_entity_poly.entity_id
_entity_poly.type
_entity_poly.pdbx_seq_one_letter_code
_entity_poly.pdbx_strand_id
1 'polypeptide(L)'
;MASIRKRGDRQWEVRIQRKGFEPIIKTFPTKFAAEKFAREIESQIDRRVWVSNVEAEKMTLEGILKRYLREVTPQKKGKKQETSRINVDAFAESTNGLSC
;
A
#
# COMPACT_ATOMS: atom_id res chain seq x y z
N MET A 1 5.37 7.16 20.14
CA MET A 1 6.80 6.84 20.38
C MET A 1 6.94 5.33 20.25
N ALA A 2 7.94 4.86 19.50
CA ALA A 2 8.20 3.43 19.34
C ALA A 2 8.82 2.83 20.61
N SER A 3 8.24 1.75 21.11
CA SER A 3 8.73 0.98 22.25
C SER A 3 9.27 -0.35 21.76
N ILE A 4 10.51 -0.68 22.14
CA ILE A 4 11.15 -1.96 21.80
C ILE A 4 11.24 -2.80 23.08
N ARG A 5 10.63 -3.99 23.08
CA ARG A 5 10.64 -4.92 24.21
C ARG A 5 11.31 -6.23 23.81
N LYS A 6 12.20 -6.74 24.65
CA LYS A 6 12.75 -8.09 24.52
C LYS A 6 11.80 -9.09 25.21
N ARG A 7 11.26 -10.06 24.47
CA ARG A 7 10.34 -11.10 24.99
C ARG A 7 11.05 -12.41 25.34
N GLY A 8 12.13 -12.74 24.64
CA GLY A 8 12.88 -13.99 24.81
C GLY A 8 14.22 -13.96 24.08
N ASP A 9 14.88 -15.11 23.97
CA ASP A 9 16.09 -15.20 23.15
C ASP A 9 15.75 -14.95 21.68
N ARG A 10 16.47 -14.02 21.06
CA ARG A 10 16.22 -13.55 19.68
C ARG A 10 14.77 -13.14 19.40
N GLN A 11 14.05 -12.59 20.37
CA GLN A 11 12.69 -12.04 20.14
C GLN A 11 12.61 -10.59 20.61
N TRP A 12 12.60 -9.69 19.64
CA TRP A 12 12.50 -8.25 19.81
C TRP A 12 11.17 -7.75 19.24
N GLU A 13 10.26 -7.40 20.13
CA GLU A 13 8.97 -6.83 19.78
C GLU A 13 9.08 -5.31 19.67
N VAL A 14 8.62 -4.76 18.55
CA VAL A 14 8.50 -3.32 18.31
C VAL A 14 7.02 -2.97 18.35
N ARG A 15 6.67 -2.01 19.21
CA ARG A 15 5.31 -1.48 19.35
C ARG A 15 5.33 0.01 19.06
N ILE A 16 4.60 0.44 18.03
CA ILE A 16 4.55 1.83 17.61
C ILE A 16 3.14 2.34 17.84
N GLN A 17 3.00 3.29 18.76
CA GLN A 17 1.72 3.95 19.06
C GLN A 17 1.84 5.45 18.82
N ARG A 18 0.96 5.98 17.97
CA ARG A 18 0.82 7.40 17.64
C ARG A 18 -0.67 7.75 17.63
N LYS A 19 -1.01 8.96 18.08
CA LYS A 19 -2.40 9.43 18.08
C LYS A 19 -2.88 9.57 16.64
N GLY A 20 -4.02 8.96 16.31
CA GLY A 20 -4.60 9.00 14.96
C GLY A 20 -4.14 7.89 14.00
N PHE A 21 -3.29 6.96 14.44
CA PHE A 21 -2.86 5.81 13.66
C PHE A 21 -3.12 4.51 14.44
N GLU A 22 -3.40 3.42 13.72
CA GLU A 22 -3.54 2.10 14.34
C GLU A 22 -2.22 1.66 14.98
N PRO A 23 -2.27 0.99 16.15
CA PRO A 23 -1.07 0.52 16.81
C PRO A 23 -0.42 -0.62 16.03
N ILE A 24 0.82 -0.43 15.58
CA ILE A 24 1.58 -1.45 14.85
C ILE A 24 2.43 -2.23 15.85
N ILE A 25 2.30 -3.55 15.82
CA ILE A 25 3.09 -4.48 16.66
C ILE A 25 3.76 -5.49 15.73
N LYS A 26 5.08 -5.59 15.80
CA LYS A 26 5.86 -6.53 14.97
C LYS A 26 7.05 -7.08 15.72
N THR A 27 7.34 -8.36 15.54
CA THR A 27 8.44 -9.06 16.23
C THR A 27 9.58 -9.35 15.24
N PHE A 28 10.81 -9.18 15.71
CA PHE A 28 12.03 -9.37 14.94
C PHE A 28 13.04 -10.27 15.67
N PRO A 29 13.90 -10.99 14.92
CA PRO A 29 14.91 -11.86 15.50
C PRO A 29 16.08 -11.09 16.15
N THR A 30 16.38 -9.88 15.65
CA THR A 30 17.56 -9.10 16.03
C THR A 30 17.18 -7.70 16.46
N LYS A 31 17.85 -7.17 17.49
CA LYS A 31 17.65 -5.80 17.99
C LYS A 31 17.85 -4.76 16.89
N PHE A 32 18.88 -4.94 16.07
CA PHE A 32 19.19 -4.04 14.95
C PHE A 32 18.03 -3.95 13.94
N ALA A 33 17.42 -5.09 13.60
CA ALA A 33 16.27 -5.12 12.70
C ALA A 33 15.05 -4.42 13.32
N ALA A 34 14.82 -4.64 14.62
CA ALA A 34 13.78 -3.96 15.37
C ALA A 34 13.97 -2.42 15.41
N GLU A 35 15.19 -1.96 15.68
CA GLU A 35 15.52 -0.51 15.70
C GLU A 35 15.41 0.12 14.30
N LYS A 36 15.88 -0.57 13.26
CA LYS A 36 15.75 -0.11 11.87
C LYS A 36 14.28 0.04 11.47
N PHE A 37 13.47 -0.99 11.75
CA PHE A 37 12.03 -0.96 11.49
C PHE A 37 11.33 0.17 12.25
N ALA A 38 11.64 0.36 13.53
CA ALA A 38 11.07 1.44 14.33
C ALA A 38 11.31 2.83 13.69
N ARG A 39 12.57 3.10 13.28
CA ARG A 39 12.94 4.38 12.63
C ARG A 39 12.26 4.56 11.28
N GLU A 40 12.17 3.50 10.50
CA GLU A 40 11.56 3.53 9.17
C GLU A 40 10.07 3.88 9.25
N ILE A 41 9.34 3.21 10.14
CA ILE A 41 7.91 3.45 10.35
C ILE A 41 7.67 4.86 10.93
N GLU A 42 8.48 5.29 11.91
CA GLU A 42 8.36 6.65 12.45
C GLU A 42 8.60 7.70 11.37
N SER A 43 9.63 7.52 10.52
CA SER A 43 9.86 8.44 9.40
C SER A 43 8.72 8.43 8.37
N GLN A 44 8.02 7.31 8.16
CA GLN A 44 6.88 7.25 7.23
C GLN A 44 5.65 7.95 7.82
N ILE A 45 5.39 7.78 9.12
CA ILE A 45 4.32 8.48 9.85
C ILE A 45 4.59 9.98 9.86
N ASP A 46 5.81 10.41 10.18
CA ASP A 46 6.19 11.83 10.25
C ASP A 46 6.02 12.54 8.91
N ARG A 47 6.31 11.85 7.80
CA ARG A 47 6.11 12.37 6.45
C ARG A 47 4.63 12.49 6.04
N ARG A 48 3.67 12.06 6.87
CA ARG A 48 2.24 11.90 6.50
C ARG A 48 2.01 11.03 5.25
N VAL A 49 3.02 10.28 4.81
CA VAL A 49 2.97 9.34 3.68
C VAL A 49 2.47 7.97 4.13
N TRP A 50 2.14 7.80 5.42
CA TRP A 50 1.39 6.65 5.91
C TRP A 50 -0.08 6.72 5.46
N VAL A 51 -0.28 6.71 4.14
CA VAL A 51 -1.49 6.20 3.53
C VAL A 51 -1.34 4.69 3.62
N SER A 52 -2.30 4.03 4.25
CA SER A 52 -2.45 2.59 4.21
C SER A 52 -2.13 2.12 2.78
N ASN A 53 -1.02 1.38 2.58
CA ASN A 53 -0.76 0.76 1.28
C ASN A 53 -1.98 -0.05 0.82
N VAL A 54 -2.78 -0.55 1.76
CA VAL A 54 -4.07 -1.19 1.53
C VAL A 54 -5.12 -0.27 0.86
N GLU A 55 -5.12 1.03 1.12
CA GLU A 55 -6.07 1.98 0.51
C GLU A 55 -5.54 2.57 -0.80
N ALA A 56 -4.22 2.74 -0.92
CA ALA A 56 -3.56 3.02 -2.18
C ALA A 56 -3.65 1.83 -3.17
N GLU A 57 -3.61 0.59 -2.67
CA GLU A 57 -3.86 -0.63 -3.44
C GLU A 57 -5.36 -0.83 -3.71
N LYS A 58 -6.28 -0.43 -2.81
CA LYS A 58 -7.73 -0.47 -3.08
C LYS A 58 -8.18 0.55 -4.11
N MET A 59 -7.43 1.64 -4.29
CA MET A 59 -7.56 2.51 -5.45
C MET A 59 -6.65 1.99 -6.58
N THR A 60 -6.85 0.72 -6.97
CA THR A 60 -6.15 0.16 -8.14
C THR A 60 -6.33 1.10 -9.32
N LEU A 61 -5.26 1.25 -10.13
CA LEU A 61 -5.29 2.01 -11.38
C LEU A 61 -6.49 1.57 -12.24
N GLU A 62 -6.80 0.28 -12.23
CA GLU A 62 -7.98 -0.32 -12.83
C GLU A 62 -9.31 0.30 -12.32
N GLY A 63 -9.46 0.46 -11.00
CA GLY A 63 -10.64 1.09 -10.38
C GLY A 63 -10.80 2.55 -10.80
N ILE A 64 -9.70 3.29 -10.89
CA ILE A 64 -9.68 4.68 -11.36
C ILE A 64 -10.04 4.75 -12.84
N LEU A 65 -9.48 3.89 -13.67
CA LEU A 65 -9.77 3.80 -15.11
C LEU A 65 -11.23 3.44 -15.37
N LYS A 66 -11.80 2.48 -14.62
CA LYS A 66 -13.22 2.11 -14.70
C LYS A 66 -14.13 3.28 -14.35
N ARG A 67 -13.78 4.06 -13.31
CA ARG A 67 -14.53 5.26 -12.91
C ARG A 67 -14.44 6.35 -13.97
N TYR A 68 -13.24 6.60 -14.49
CA TYR A 68 -13.00 7.57 -15.56
C TYR A 68 -13.78 7.22 -16.84
N LEU A 69 -13.83 5.93 -17.20
CA LEU A 69 -14.65 5.41 -18.29
C LEU A 69 -16.15 5.65 -18.10
N ARG A 70 -16.65 5.53 -16.88
CA ARG A 70 -18.08 5.69 -16.57
C ARG A 70 -18.51 7.14 -16.43
N GLU A 71 -17.69 7.97 -15.80
CA GLU A 71 -18.08 9.34 -15.41
C GLU A 71 -17.63 10.39 -16.44
N VAL A 72 -16.44 10.23 -17.04
CA VAL A 72 -15.80 11.27 -17.86
C VAL A 72 -15.86 10.96 -19.37
N THR A 73 -15.59 9.71 -19.76
CA THR A 73 -15.61 9.30 -21.18
C THR A 73 -16.95 9.49 -21.90
N PRO A 74 -18.15 9.32 -21.30
CA PRO A 74 -19.41 9.55 -22.03
C PRO A 74 -19.68 11.02 -22.36
N GLN A 75 -19.06 11.96 -21.64
CA GLN A 75 -19.19 13.40 -21.90
C GLN A 75 -18.25 13.89 -23.01
N LYS A 76 -17.30 13.05 -23.46
CA LYS A 76 -16.35 13.40 -24.52
C LYS A 76 -16.82 12.94 -25.90
N LYS A 77 -16.57 13.78 -26.91
CA LYS A 77 -16.88 13.47 -28.32
C LYS A 77 -16.15 12.22 -28.85
N GLY A 78 -15.02 11.85 -28.25
CA GLY A 78 -14.15 10.72 -28.63
C GLY A 78 -14.43 9.39 -27.92
N LYS A 79 -15.62 9.22 -27.32
CA LYS A 79 -15.95 8.08 -26.42
C LYS A 79 -15.51 6.71 -26.91
N LYS A 80 -15.81 6.35 -28.18
CA LYS A 80 -15.52 5.02 -28.73
C LYS A 80 -14.01 4.72 -28.80
N GLN A 81 -13.20 5.74 -29.06
CA GLN A 81 -11.76 5.59 -29.25
C GLN A 81 -11.01 5.54 -27.90
N GLU A 82 -11.46 6.33 -26.91
CA GLU A 82 -10.96 6.25 -25.53
C GLU A 82 -11.33 4.92 -24.87
N THR A 83 -12.57 4.42 -25.03
CA THR A 83 -12.98 3.12 -24.48
C THR A 83 -12.19 1.96 -25.08
N SER A 84 -11.92 1.99 -26.38
CA SER A 84 -11.15 0.93 -27.04
C SER A 84 -9.69 0.90 -26.59
N ARG A 85 -9.09 2.05 -26.23
CA ARG A 85 -7.70 2.09 -25.76
C ARG A 85 -7.58 1.58 -24.32
N ILE A 86 -8.46 2.07 -23.43
CA ILE A 86 -8.43 1.71 -22.00
C ILE A 86 -8.72 0.21 -21.78
N ASN A 87 -9.60 -0.41 -22.58
CA ASN A 87 -9.89 -1.84 -22.46
C ASN A 87 -8.75 -2.74 -22.98
N VAL A 88 -7.90 -2.25 -23.88
CA VAL A 88 -6.79 -3.04 -24.45
C VAL A 88 -5.60 -3.07 -23.50
N ASP A 89 -5.34 -1.98 -22.77
CA ASP A 89 -4.24 -1.91 -21.81
C ASP A 89 -4.49 -2.77 -20.56
N ALA A 90 -5.76 -2.97 -20.16
CA ALA A 90 -6.14 -3.76 -18.98
C ALA A 90 -5.96 -5.29 -19.14
N PHE A 91 -5.79 -5.80 -20.36
CA PHE A 91 -5.58 -7.24 -20.62
C PHE A 91 -4.12 -7.69 -20.48
N ALA A 92 -3.16 -6.75 -20.38
CA ALA A 92 -1.73 -7.08 -20.43
C ALA A 92 -1.13 -7.52 -19.07
N GLU A 93 -1.84 -7.37 -17.95
CA GLU A 93 -1.30 -7.66 -16.61
C GLU A 93 -1.80 -8.99 -15.99
N SER A 94 -2.69 -9.76 -16.63
CA SER A 94 -3.21 -11.02 -16.05
C SER A 94 -2.39 -12.29 -16.36
N THR A 95 -1.30 -12.20 -17.14
CA THR A 95 -0.49 -13.37 -17.52
C THR A 95 0.71 -13.64 -16.62
N ASN A 96 0.98 -12.84 -15.58
CA ASN A 96 2.06 -13.10 -14.62
C ASN A 96 1.57 -13.71 -13.30
N GLY A 97 0.76 -14.77 -13.38
CA GLY A 97 0.16 -15.39 -12.20
C GLY A 97 -0.05 -16.91 -12.24
N LEU A 98 0.54 -17.63 -13.19
CA LEU A 98 0.53 -19.10 -13.21
C LEU A 98 1.93 -19.63 -13.52
N SER A 99 2.74 -19.75 -12.47
CA SER A 99 3.91 -20.63 -12.42
C SER A 99 3.61 -21.74 -11.42
N CYS A 100 3.45 -22.95 -11.96
CA CYS A 100 3.34 -24.29 -11.34
C CYS A 100 2.12 -24.60 -10.46
#